data_AF-A0A7J5TS79-F1
#
_entry.id   AF-A0A7J5TS79-F1
#
_cell.length_a   1.000
_cell.length_b   1.000
_cell.length_c   1.000
_cell.angle_alpha   90.00
_cell.angle_beta   90.00
_cell.angle_gamma   90.00
#
_symmetry.space_group_name_H-M   'P 1'
#
loop_
_entity.id
_entity.type
_entity.pdbx_description
1 polymer ?
#
loop_
_entity_poly.entity_id
_entity_poly.type
_entity_poly.pdbx_seq_one_letter_code
_entity_poly.pdbx_strand_id
1 'polypeptide(L)'
;METARVLDPTTLEPVTGLKSWQTIDQTHGDVISRYKYLEGHPRNYRFDAKEGVFSINGEKKLGRSLTFQPIAWRIFIDSILGQPAKQWAELFFIDDQRCVSSILFHGYSVDNIFRQIEPLYYDDRTLADVVLTATAERKENTKIQPKGVYYIAQFRYELADADLTKQRQEFAADNRIFRQETLTDTARFKTSHRYGFAASEPQPMSQLH
;
A
#
# COMPACT_ATOMS: atom_id res chain seq x y z
N MET A 1 3.45 21.36 37.49
CA MET A 1 3.46 19.89 37.40
C MET A 1 4.48 19.54 36.35
N GLU A 2 5.59 18.96 36.78
CA GLU A 2 6.73 18.64 35.91
C GLU A 2 6.40 17.35 35.14
N THR A 3 6.32 17.44 33.81
CA THR A 3 6.09 16.30 32.95
C THR A 3 7.28 15.35 33.08
N ALA A 4 7.03 14.14 33.57
CA ALA A 4 8.06 13.09 33.64
C ALA A 4 8.66 12.87 32.25
N ARG A 5 9.96 13.15 32.11
CA ARG A 5 10.70 12.92 30.87
C ARG A 5 11.05 11.44 30.80
N VAL A 6 10.64 10.78 29.72
CA VAL A 6 11.06 9.40 29.46
C VAL A 6 12.52 9.43 29.06
N LEU A 7 13.32 8.67 29.79
CA LEU A 7 14.75 8.53 29.57
C LEU A 7 15.00 7.26 28.73
N ASP A 8 15.94 7.33 27.80
CA ASP A 8 16.44 6.16 27.10
C ASP A 8 17.06 5.17 28.13
N PRO A 9 16.70 3.87 28.10
CA PRO A 9 17.11 2.92 29.13
C PRO A 9 18.61 2.56 29.10
N THR A 10 19.31 2.92 28.02
CA THR A 10 20.76 2.66 27.86
C THR A 10 21.58 3.90 28.18
N THR A 11 21.10 5.08 27.79
CA THR A 11 21.86 6.34 27.89
C THR A 11 21.36 7.26 29.01
N LEU A 12 20.18 7.01 29.57
CA LEU A 12 19.51 7.82 30.59
C LEU A 12 19.29 9.30 30.16
N GLU A 13 19.38 9.58 28.87
CA GLU A 13 19.11 10.88 28.25
C GLU A 13 17.62 11.01 27.91
N PRO A 14 17.02 12.21 27.91
CA PRO A 14 15.66 12.39 27.44
C PRO A 14 15.52 11.95 25.99
N VAL A 15 14.51 11.12 25.68
CA VAL A 15 14.20 10.75 24.29
C VAL A 15 13.79 12.03 23.53
N THR A 16 14.73 12.59 22.80
CA THR A 16 14.52 13.77 21.94
C THR A 16 14.56 13.33 20.47
N GLY A 17 13.72 13.92 19.62
CA GLY A 17 13.75 13.64 18.19
C GLY A 17 13.00 12.37 17.73
N LEU A 18 11.92 11.97 18.42
CA LEU A 18 11.01 10.94 17.89
C LEU A 18 10.54 11.32 16.48
N LYS A 19 10.63 10.37 15.54
CA LYS A 19 10.00 10.53 14.24
C LYS A 19 8.48 10.60 14.44
N SER A 20 7.78 11.30 13.55
CA SER A 20 6.33 11.51 13.68
C SER A 20 5.54 10.18 13.76
N TRP A 21 6.05 9.13 13.10
CA TRP A 21 5.48 7.78 13.09
C TRP A 21 5.91 6.89 14.26
N GLN A 22 6.71 7.41 15.21
CA GLN A 22 7.11 6.72 16.42
C GLN A 22 6.32 7.20 17.65
N THR A 23 6.27 6.35 18.67
CA THR A 23 5.71 6.64 19.98
C THR A 23 6.47 5.86 21.05
N ILE A 24 6.30 6.22 22.31
CA ILE A 24 6.86 5.48 23.44
C ILE A 24 5.82 4.47 23.92
N ASP A 25 6.24 3.22 24.13
CA ASP A 25 5.47 2.23 24.89
C ASP A 25 5.46 2.65 26.37
N GLN A 26 4.26 2.93 26.90
CA GLN A 26 4.10 3.35 28.29
C GLN A 26 4.45 2.25 29.29
N THR A 27 4.49 0.99 28.85
CA THR A 27 4.78 -0.16 29.74
C THR A 27 6.28 -0.36 29.95
N HIS A 28 7.06 -0.27 28.87
CA HIS A 28 8.49 -0.60 28.87
C HIS A 28 9.40 0.62 28.67
N GLY A 29 8.84 1.75 28.25
CA GLY A 29 9.61 2.95 27.90
C GLY A 29 10.26 2.91 26.52
N ASP A 30 10.07 1.82 25.77
CA ASP A 30 10.70 1.62 24.46
C ASP A 30 10.09 2.52 23.37
N VAL A 31 10.93 2.99 22.45
CA VAL A 31 10.48 3.66 21.23
C VAL A 31 9.93 2.61 20.24
N ILE A 32 8.64 2.68 19.96
CA ILE A 32 7.94 1.77 19.05
C ILE A 32 7.35 2.51 17.85
N SER A 33 7.16 1.78 16.75
CA SER A 33 6.40 2.29 15.60
C SER A 33 4.92 2.42 15.95
N ARG A 34 4.28 3.49 15.45
CA ARG A 34 2.80 3.62 15.46
C ARG A 34 2.13 2.59 14.56
N TYR A 35 2.85 2.08 13.55
CA TYR A 35 2.38 1.19 12.51
C TYR A 35 3.03 -0.19 12.62
N LYS A 36 2.20 -1.24 12.49
CA LYS A 36 2.61 -2.63 12.50
C LYS A 36 2.94 -3.06 11.06
N TYR A 37 4.17 -3.48 10.84
CA TYR A 37 4.60 -3.97 9.53
C TYR A 37 5.56 -5.14 9.71
N LEU A 38 5.16 -6.29 9.20
CA LEU A 38 6.09 -7.40 8.95
C LEU A 38 6.64 -7.19 7.55
N GLU A 39 7.92 -6.82 7.43
CA GLU A 39 8.54 -6.44 6.15
C GLU A 39 8.29 -7.52 5.08
N GLY A 40 7.79 -7.11 3.90
CA GLY A 40 7.45 -8.03 2.80
C GLY A 40 6.13 -8.79 2.97
N HIS A 41 5.49 -8.71 4.13
CA HIS A 41 4.24 -9.43 4.46
C HIS A 41 3.13 -8.46 4.92
N PRO A 42 2.71 -7.51 4.08
CA PRO A 42 1.58 -6.65 4.38
C PRO A 42 0.30 -7.49 4.51
N ARG A 43 -0.64 -7.04 5.33
CA ARG A 43 -1.96 -7.68 5.44
C ARG A 43 -2.69 -7.65 4.08
N ASN A 44 -3.26 -8.78 3.69
CA ASN A 44 -3.79 -8.96 2.34
C ASN A 44 -5.25 -8.50 2.23
N TYR A 45 -5.50 -7.37 1.59
CA TYR A 45 -6.83 -6.97 1.15
C TYR A 45 -7.04 -7.42 -0.29
N ARG A 46 -8.21 -8.00 -0.57
CA ARG A 46 -8.55 -8.56 -1.88
C ARG A 46 -9.84 -7.94 -2.40
N PHE A 47 -9.82 -7.58 -3.69
CA PHE A 47 -11.02 -7.31 -4.46
C PHE A 47 -11.36 -8.54 -5.32
N ASP A 48 -12.52 -9.16 -5.09
CA ASP A 48 -13.02 -10.23 -5.94
C ASP A 48 -13.84 -9.63 -7.08
N ALA A 49 -13.29 -9.62 -8.30
CA ALA A 49 -13.96 -9.08 -9.48
C ALA A 49 -15.10 -9.97 -10.01
N LYS A 50 -15.25 -11.21 -9.52
CA LYS A 50 -16.40 -12.07 -9.86
C LYS A 50 -17.60 -11.73 -8.98
N GLU A 51 -17.38 -11.57 -7.68
CA GLU A 51 -18.46 -11.26 -6.72
C GLU A 51 -18.69 -9.74 -6.53
N GLY A 52 -17.71 -8.91 -6.87
CA GLY A 52 -17.73 -7.48 -6.58
C GLY A 52 -17.56 -7.16 -5.10
N VAL A 53 -16.77 -7.95 -4.37
CA VAL A 53 -16.64 -7.89 -2.90
C VAL A 53 -15.18 -7.67 -2.50
N PHE A 54 -14.98 -6.78 -1.53
CA PHE A 54 -13.70 -6.60 -0.84
C PHE A 54 -13.62 -7.52 0.37
N SER A 55 -12.43 -8.03 0.69
CA SER A 55 -12.20 -8.88 1.84
C SER A 55 -10.80 -8.71 2.43
N ILE A 56 -10.63 -9.10 3.69
CA ILE A 56 -9.34 -9.22 4.37
C ILE A 56 -8.97 -10.70 4.44
N ASN A 57 -7.75 -11.03 3.99
CA ASN A 57 -7.18 -12.37 3.89
C ASN A 57 -8.05 -13.37 3.11
N GLY A 58 -8.99 -12.89 2.28
CA GLY A 58 -9.94 -13.74 1.55
C GLY A 58 -11.08 -14.33 2.40
N GLU A 59 -11.15 -14.00 3.69
CA GLU A 59 -12.12 -14.59 4.62
C GLU A 59 -13.17 -13.56 5.06
N LYS A 60 -12.72 -12.44 5.66
CA LYS A 60 -13.62 -11.42 6.19
C LYS A 60 -14.09 -10.51 5.08
N LYS A 61 -15.34 -10.69 4.62
CA LYS A 61 -15.99 -9.80 3.64
C LYS A 61 -16.20 -8.40 4.26
N LEU A 62 -15.83 -7.36 3.51
CA LEU A 62 -15.97 -5.94 3.86
C LEU A 62 -17.12 -5.25 3.14
N GLY A 63 -17.68 -5.89 2.11
CA GLY A 63 -18.75 -5.33 1.28
C GLY A 63 -18.26 -4.89 -0.10
N ARG A 64 -18.95 -3.93 -0.72
CA ARG A 64 -18.73 -3.51 -2.12
C ARG A 64 -17.85 -2.27 -2.27
N SER A 65 -17.34 -1.72 -1.16
CA SER A 65 -16.47 -0.55 -1.17
C SER A 65 -15.35 -0.69 -0.15
N LEU A 66 -14.21 -0.06 -0.45
CA LEU A 66 -13.07 0.06 0.46
C LEU A 66 -12.53 1.49 0.40
N THR A 67 -12.38 2.12 1.56
CA THR A 67 -11.83 3.48 1.69
C THR A 67 -10.49 3.42 2.40
N PHE A 68 -9.45 4.01 1.80
CA PHE A 68 -8.07 3.96 2.31
C PHE A 68 -7.21 5.08 1.74
N GLN A 69 -6.15 5.46 2.47
CA GLN A 69 -5.13 6.39 1.99
C GLN A 69 -3.87 5.60 1.61
N PRO A 70 -3.48 5.61 0.32
CA PRO A 70 -2.21 5.04 -0.11
C PRO A 70 -1.01 5.65 0.61
N ILE A 71 -0.02 4.82 0.96
CA ILE A 71 1.27 5.25 1.49
C ILE A 71 2.43 4.91 0.55
N ALA A 72 2.26 3.85 -0.25
CA ALA A 72 3.15 3.43 -1.32
C ALA A 72 2.34 2.73 -2.40
N TRP A 73 2.83 2.69 -3.64
CA TRP A 73 2.21 1.94 -4.72
C TRP A 73 3.19 1.62 -5.85
N ARG A 74 2.78 0.68 -6.69
CA ARG A 74 3.36 0.47 -8.01
C ARG A 74 2.28 0.13 -9.03
N ILE A 75 2.47 0.63 -10.25
CA ILE A 75 1.72 0.21 -11.43
C ILE A 75 2.73 -0.43 -12.37
N PHE A 76 2.49 -1.68 -12.74
CA PHE A 76 3.48 -2.51 -13.43
C PHE A 76 2.81 -3.56 -14.30
N ILE A 77 3.59 -4.17 -15.18
CA ILE A 77 3.19 -5.32 -15.99
C ILE A 77 4.03 -6.51 -15.57
N ASP A 78 3.37 -7.62 -15.21
CA ASP A 78 4.05 -8.85 -14.82
C ASP A 78 3.12 -10.07 -14.78
N SER A 79 3.73 -11.26 -14.71
CA SER A 79 3.06 -12.55 -14.44
C SER A 79 3.25 -12.94 -12.97
N ILE A 80 2.22 -12.73 -12.16
CA ILE A 80 2.26 -12.99 -10.71
C ILE A 80 1.04 -13.80 -10.26
N LEU A 81 1.15 -14.45 -9.10
CA LEU A 81 0.04 -15.18 -8.45
C LEU A 81 -0.60 -16.24 -9.37
N GLY A 82 0.21 -16.92 -10.18
CA GLY A 82 -0.24 -17.93 -11.14
C GLY A 82 -1.05 -17.37 -12.32
N GLN A 83 -1.04 -16.06 -12.55
CA GLN A 83 -1.72 -15.42 -13.67
C GLN A 83 -0.73 -14.97 -14.75
N PRO A 84 -1.11 -15.03 -16.04
CA PRO A 84 -0.26 -14.54 -17.12
C PRO A 84 -0.05 -13.02 -17.02
N ALA A 85 0.89 -12.52 -17.81
CA ALA A 85 1.26 -11.12 -17.84
C ALA A 85 0.04 -10.20 -17.97
N LYS A 86 -0.14 -9.33 -16.97
CA LYS A 86 -1.22 -8.34 -16.89
C LYS A 86 -0.67 -7.03 -16.38
N GLN A 87 -1.43 -5.96 -16.62
CA GLN A 87 -1.23 -4.71 -15.93
C GLN A 87 -1.85 -4.79 -14.54
N TRP A 88 -1.05 -4.43 -13.53
CA TRP A 88 -1.39 -4.46 -12.12
C TRP A 88 -1.24 -3.07 -11.51
N ALA A 89 -2.08 -2.77 -10.52
CA ALA A 89 -1.88 -1.68 -9.57
C ALA A 89 -1.89 -2.26 -8.16
N GLU A 90 -0.75 -2.19 -7.48
CA GLU A 90 -0.60 -2.60 -6.09
C GLU A 90 -0.46 -1.35 -5.24
N LEU A 91 -1.37 -1.19 -4.28
CA LEU A 91 -1.38 -0.06 -3.35
C LEU A 91 -1.23 -0.58 -1.93
N PHE A 92 -0.43 0.15 -1.15
CA PHE A 92 -0.19 -0.13 0.26
C PHE A 92 -0.78 0.99 1.10
N PHE A 93 -1.33 0.66 2.26
CA PHE A 93 -1.97 1.61 3.16
C PHE A 93 -1.88 1.14 4.61
N ILE A 94 -2.24 2.01 5.55
CA ILE A 94 -2.40 1.65 6.96
C ILE A 94 -3.87 1.38 7.25
N ASP A 95 -4.21 0.18 7.73
CA ASP A 95 -5.59 -0.18 8.08
C ASP A 95 -6.04 0.36 9.46
N ASP A 96 -7.30 0.05 9.82
CA ASP A 96 -7.92 0.42 11.10
C ASP A 96 -7.20 -0.15 12.33
N GLN A 97 -6.48 -1.27 12.16
CA GLN A 97 -5.64 -1.90 13.18
C GLN A 97 -4.19 -1.44 13.15
N ARG A 98 -3.90 -0.37 12.40
CA ARG A 98 -2.58 0.23 12.20
C ARG A 98 -1.58 -0.71 11.52
N CYS A 99 -2.06 -1.69 10.76
CA CYS A 99 -1.22 -2.61 10.01
C CYS A 99 -0.98 -2.08 8.59
N VAL A 100 0.27 -2.18 8.12
CA VAL A 100 0.56 -2.04 6.69
C VAL A 100 -0.16 -3.16 5.96
N SER A 101 -0.97 -2.75 5.00
CA SER A 101 -1.88 -3.58 4.24
C SER A 101 -1.67 -3.33 2.75
N SER A 102 -1.93 -4.34 1.92
CA SER A 102 -1.83 -4.24 0.46
C SER A 102 -3.15 -4.60 -0.19
N ILE A 103 -3.51 -3.90 -1.26
CA ILE A 103 -4.57 -4.30 -2.18
C ILE A 103 -4.07 -4.26 -3.63
N LEU A 104 -4.45 -5.28 -4.39
CA LEU A 104 -4.01 -5.46 -5.78
C LEU A 104 -5.22 -5.42 -6.72
N PHE A 105 -5.11 -4.60 -7.77
CA PHE A 105 -6.09 -4.48 -8.85
C PHE A 105 -5.46 -4.85 -10.19
N HIS A 106 -6.29 -5.29 -11.14
CA HIS A 106 -5.87 -5.57 -12.52
C HIS A 106 -6.95 -5.14 -13.54
N GLY A 107 -6.57 -5.12 -14.82
CA GLY A 107 -7.48 -4.80 -15.93
C GLY A 107 -8.08 -3.41 -15.81
N TYR A 108 -9.37 -3.26 -16.14
CA TYR A 108 -10.07 -1.97 -16.14
C TYR A 108 -10.02 -1.20 -14.82
N SER A 109 -9.88 -1.91 -13.68
CA SER A 109 -9.70 -1.26 -12.37
C SER A 109 -8.41 -0.44 -12.32
N VAL A 110 -7.34 -0.87 -13.01
CA VAL A 110 -6.08 -0.14 -13.06
C VAL A 110 -6.22 1.12 -13.89
N ASP A 111 -6.90 1.03 -15.04
CA ASP A 111 -7.16 2.19 -15.90
C ASP A 111 -7.97 3.25 -15.14
N ASN A 112 -8.94 2.82 -14.31
CA ASN A 112 -9.74 3.73 -13.49
C ASN A 112 -8.91 4.43 -12.40
N ILE A 113 -7.95 3.77 -11.76
CA ILE A 113 -7.00 4.43 -10.83
C ILE A 113 -6.14 5.42 -11.58
N PHE A 114 -5.61 5.03 -12.75
CA PHE A 114 -4.69 5.87 -13.50
C PHE A 114 -5.34 7.21 -13.91
N ARG A 115 -6.64 7.22 -14.24
CA ARG A 115 -7.41 8.45 -14.49
C ARG A 115 -7.50 9.38 -13.28
N GLN A 116 -7.33 8.89 -12.05
CA GLN A 116 -7.28 9.75 -10.85
C GLN A 116 -5.88 10.36 -10.65
N ILE A 117 -4.82 9.72 -11.17
CA ILE A 117 -3.44 10.20 -11.00
C ILE A 117 -3.20 11.48 -11.81
N GLU A 118 -3.76 11.57 -13.01
CA GLU A 118 -3.52 12.71 -13.91
C GLU A 118 -4.01 14.05 -13.33
N PRO A 119 -5.25 14.20 -12.84
CA PRO A 119 -5.68 15.43 -12.16
C PRO A 119 -4.82 15.76 -10.93
N LEU A 120 -4.51 14.76 -10.10
CA LEU A 120 -3.67 14.96 -8.92
C LEU A 120 -2.29 15.49 -9.29
N TYR A 121 -1.68 14.97 -10.36
CA TYR A 121 -0.38 15.43 -10.83
C TYR A 121 -0.40 16.92 -11.20
N TYR A 122 -1.44 17.39 -11.88
CA TYR A 122 -1.56 18.81 -12.24
C TYR A 122 -1.90 19.72 -11.06
N ASP A 123 -2.35 19.15 -9.94
CA ASP A 123 -2.57 19.85 -8.66
C ASP A 123 -1.35 19.76 -7.71
N ASP A 124 -0.18 19.31 -8.20
CA ASP A 124 1.02 19.01 -7.39
C ASP A 124 0.75 18.03 -6.23
N ARG A 125 -0.16 17.08 -6.45
CA ARG A 125 -0.55 16.02 -5.51
C ARG A 125 -0.25 14.63 -6.06
N THR A 126 -0.25 13.66 -5.15
CA THR A 126 -0.11 12.24 -5.45
C THR A 126 -1.24 11.43 -4.83
N LEU A 127 -1.27 10.12 -5.10
CA LEU A 127 -2.19 9.21 -4.41
C LEU A 127 -1.97 9.17 -2.90
N ALA A 128 -0.82 9.62 -2.39
CA ALA A 128 -0.58 9.72 -0.95
C ALA A 128 -1.37 10.87 -0.30
N ASP A 129 -1.73 11.91 -1.05
CA ASP A 129 -2.35 13.13 -0.54
C ASP A 129 -3.87 13.04 -0.47
N VAL A 130 -4.44 11.86 -0.76
CA VAL A 130 -5.87 11.65 -0.87
C VAL A 130 -6.33 10.37 -0.18
N VAL A 131 -7.57 10.40 0.29
CA VAL A 131 -8.31 9.21 0.72
C VAL A 131 -9.08 8.68 -0.48
N LEU A 132 -8.67 7.52 -0.99
CA LEU A 132 -9.34 6.83 -2.09
C LEU A 132 -10.53 6.03 -1.56
N THR A 133 -11.64 6.06 -2.30
CA THR A 133 -12.75 5.11 -2.14
C THR A 133 -12.88 4.28 -3.42
N ALA A 134 -12.55 3.00 -3.33
CA ALA A 134 -12.77 2.01 -4.38
C ALA A 134 -14.17 1.40 -4.22
N THR A 135 -14.98 1.37 -5.28
CA THR A 135 -16.33 0.79 -5.27
C THR A 135 -16.51 -0.20 -6.41
N ALA A 136 -17.09 -1.36 -6.11
CA ALA A 136 -17.35 -2.42 -7.08
C ALA A 136 -18.51 -2.05 -8.02
N GLU A 137 -18.20 -1.77 -9.27
CA GLU A 137 -19.18 -1.49 -10.33
C GLU A 137 -19.44 -2.74 -11.17
N ARG A 138 -20.72 -3.12 -11.31
CA ARG A 138 -21.12 -4.28 -12.13
C ARG A 138 -21.02 -3.94 -13.61
N LYS A 139 -20.42 -4.83 -14.39
CA LYS A 139 -20.34 -4.78 -15.85
C LYS A 139 -20.89 -6.07 -16.46
N GLU A 140 -21.39 -5.97 -17.69
CA GLU A 140 -21.83 -7.11 -18.48
C GLU A 140 -20.92 -7.28 -19.68
N ASN A 141 -20.44 -8.51 -19.91
CA ASN A 141 -19.75 -8.87 -21.12
C ASN A 141 -20.79 -9.17 -22.22
N THR A 142 -20.97 -8.21 -23.12
CA THR A 142 -21.92 -8.31 -24.23
C THR A 142 -21.40 -9.16 -25.40
N LYS A 143 -20.15 -9.65 -25.34
CA LYS A 143 -19.52 -10.42 -26.43
C LYS A 143 -19.75 -11.93 -26.36
N ILE A 144 -20.35 -12.44 -25.28
CA ILE A 144 -20.62 -13.87 -25.07
C ILE A 144 -22.09 -14.10 -24.69
N GLN A 145 -22.65 -15.25 -25.06
CA GLN A 145 -23.98 -15.70 -24.61
C GLN A 145 -23.87 -17.02 -23.83
N PRO A 146 -24.46 -17.13 -22.62
CA PRO A 146 -25.13 -16.06 -21.87
C PRO A 146 -24.13 -14.95 -21.44
N LYS A 147 -24.61 -13.73 -21.23
CA LYS A 147 -23.76 -12.59 -20.87
C LYS A 147 -23.03 -12.89 -19.56
N GLY A 148 -21.69 -12.83 -19.60
CA GLY A 148 -20.87 -12.91 -18.39
C GLY A 148 -20.99 -11.65 -17.56
N VAL A 149 -21.15 -11.78 -16.24
CA VAL A 149 -21.13 -10.65 -15.30
C VAL A 149 -19.77 -10.58 -14.64
N TYR A 150 -19.22 -9.38 -14.54
CA TYR A 150 -17.98 -9.12 -13.81
C TYR A 150 -18.05 -7.74 -13.15
N TYR A 151 -17.14 -7.49 -12.22
CA TYR A 151 -17.05 -6.24 -11.49
C TYR A 151 -15.70 -5.59 -11.72
N ILE A 152 -15.70 -4.26 -11.79
CA ILE A 152 -14.50 -3.43 -11.83
C ILE A 152 -14.51 -2.49 -10.63
N ALA A 153 -13.34 -2.04 -10.19
CA ALA A 153 -13.26 -1.01 -9.15
C ALA A 153 -13.32 0.38 -9.82
N GLN A 154 -14.25 1.21 -9.37
CA GLN A 154 -14.30 2.64 -9.65
C GLN A 154 -13.73 3.41 -8.46
N PHE A 155 -13.04 4.51 -8.74
CA PHE A 155 -12.32 5.27 -7.73
C PHE A 155 -12.84 6.69 -7.70
N ARG A 156 -13.00 7.20 -6.48
CA ARG A 156 -13.16 8.62 -6.17
C ARG A 156 -12.19 8.97 -5.04
N TYR A 157 -11.91 10.24 -4.87
CA TYR A 157 -11.00 10.68 -3.83
C TYR A 157 -11.48 11.96 -3.15
N GLU A 158 -11.01 12.13 -1.93
CA GLU A 158 -11.09 13.38 -1.16
C GLU A 158 -9.68 13.70 -0.64
N LEU A 159 -9.39 14.98 -0.39
CA LEU A 159 -8.09 15.36 0.18
C LEU A 159 -7.91 14.73 1.56
N ALA A 160 -6.72 14.17 1.80
CA ALA A 160 -6.37 13.62 3.10
C ALA A 160 -5.94 14.72 4.08
N ASP A 161 -5.96 14.37 5.37
CA ASP A 161 -5.38 15.20 6.43
C ASP A 161 -3.87 15.36 6.22
N ALA A 162 -3.38 16.59 6.23
CA ALA A 162 -1.99 16.90 5.87
C ALA A 162 -0.98 16.34 6.88
N ASP A 163 -1.28 16.42 8.18
CA ASP A 163 -0.38 15.96 9.24
C ASP A 163 -0.28 14.43 9.26
N LEU A 164 -1.41 13.74 9.09
CA LEU A 164 -1.43 12.29 8.97
C LEU A 164 -0.75 11.82 7.68
N THR A 165 -0.94 12.54 6.58
CA THR A 165 -0.25 12.27 5.31
C THR A 165 1.26 12.36 5.49
N LYS A 166 1.75 13.45 6.06
CA LYS A 166 3.17 13.64 6.37
C LYS A 166 3.71 12.50 7.22
N GLN A 167 3.01 12.14 8.30
CA GLN A 167 3.42 11.06 9.19
C GLN A 167 3.55 9.71 8.46
N ARG A 168 2.56 9.37 7.63
CA ARG A 168 2.54 8.12 6.85
C ARG A 168 3.61 8.10 5.77
N GLN A 169 3.88 9.25 5.15
CA GLN A 169 4.92 9.39 4.14
C GLN A 169 6.33 9.32 4.74
N GLU A 170 6.56 9.89 5.92
CA GLU A 170 7.81 9.71 6.66
C GLU A 170 8.03 8.22 7.01
N PHE A 171 6.99 7.53 7.48
CA PHE A 171 7.07 6.08 7.72
C PHE A 171 7.43 5.30 6.45
N ALA A 172 6.74 5.56 5.34
CA ALA A 172 6.99 4.87 4.07
C ALA A 172 8.34 5.25 3.43
N ALA A 173 8.92 6.40 3.77
CA ALA A 173 10.26 6.79 3.35
C ALA A 173 11.36 6.02 4.10
N ASP A 174 11.12 5.73 5.39
CA ASP A 174 12.06 5.05 6.27
C ASP A 174 11.98 3.51 6.21
N ASN A 175 10.90 2.96 5.65
CA ASN A 175 10.61 1.53 5.65
C ASN A 175 10.42 1.01 4.22
N ARG A 176 10.98 -0.16 3.90
CA ARG A 176 10.83 -0.78 2.58
C ARG A 176 9.44 -1.40 2.43
N ILE A 177 8.54 -0.72 1.73
CA ILE A 177 7.17 -1.19 1.54
C ILE A 177 7.04 -2.06 0.28
N PHE A 178 6.88 -3.37 0.47
CA PHE A 178 6.68 -4.32 -0.64
C PHE A 178 5.91 -5.55 -0.16
N ARG A 179 5.53 -6.42 -1.11
CA ARG A 179 4.93 -7.73 -0.85
C ARG A 179 5.78 -8.81 -1.52
N GLN A 180 6.30 -9.74 -0.72
CA GLN A 180 7.20 -10.79 -1.18
C GLN A 180 6.56 -11.65 -2.28
N GLU A 181 5.28 -12.01 -2.12
CA GLU A 181 4.55 -12.88 -3.06
C GLU A 181 4.33 -12.27 -4.45
N THR A 182 4.46 -10.95 -4.59
CA THR A 182 4.25 -10.23 -5.86
C THR A 182 5.56 -9.64 -6.38
N LEU A 183 6.68 -9.87 -5.71
CA LEU A 183 7.99 -9.37 -6.10
C LEU A 183 8.65 -10.35 -7.08
N THR A 184 9.06 -9.85 -8.24
CA THR A 184 9.74 -10.62 -9.29
C THR A 184 10.82 -9.75 -9.93
N ASP A 185 11.78 -10.41 -10.56
CA ASP A 185 12.83 -9.74 -11.34
C ASP A 185 12.37 -9.34 -12.75
N THR A 186 11.19 -9.80 -13.18
CA THR A 186 10.65 -9.57 -14.52
C THR A 186 9.65 -8.41 -14.58
N ALA A 187 9.26 -7.84 -13.44
CA ALA A 187 8.27 -6.78 -13.35
C ALA A 187 8.69 -5.53 -14.14
N ARG A 188 7.86 -5.11 -15.09
CA ARG A 188 8.05 -3.87 -15.85
C ARG A 188 7.24 -2.74 -15.25
N PHE A 189 7.90 -1.82 -14.57
CA PHE A 189 7.26 -0.69 -13.91
C PHE A 189 6.82 0.38 -14.91
N LYS A 190 5.59 0.89 -14.71
CA LYS A 190 5.10 2.13 -15.35
C LYS A 190 5.30 3.33 -14.43
N THR A 191 4.97 3.17 -13.16
CA THR A 191 5.20 4.17 -12.11
C THR A 191 5.26 3.49 -10.74
N SER A 192 5.94 4.10 -9.80
CA SER A 192 6.02 3.65 -8.41
C SER A 192 6.24 4.84 -7.49
N HIS A 193 5.75 4.74 -6.26
CA HIS A 193 5.98 5.71 -5.21
C HIS A 193 6.22 4.98 -3.90
N ARG A 194 7.36 5.26 -3.25
CA ARG A 194 7.76 4.65 -1.97
C ARG A 194 7.68 3.11 -1.93
N TYR A 195 7.68 2.47 -3.09
CA TYR A 195 7.71 1.01 -3.21
C TYR A 195 9.15 0.54 -2.98
N GLY A 196 9.32 -0.42 -2.06
CA GLY A 196 10.61 -1.00 -1.74
C GLY A 196 11.09 -1.90 -2.87
N PHE A 197 12.16 -1.48 -3.55
CA PHE A 197 12.89 -2.38 -4.44
C PHE A 197 13.63 -3.44 -3.61
N ALA A 198 13.78 -4.65 -4.14
CA ALA A 198 14.80 -5.56 -3.64
C ALA A 198 16.15 -4.85 -3.79
N ALA A 199 16.93 -4.74 -2.72
CA ALA A 199 18.35 -4.50 -2.90
C ALA A 199 18.84 -5.68 -3.75
N SER A 200 19.33 -5.42 -4.96
CA SER A 200 20.05 -6.46 -5.70
C SER A 200 21.13 -6.99 -4.77
N GLU A 201 21.17 -8.30 -4.53
CA GLU A 201 22.34 -8.90 -3.88
C GLU A 201 23.58 -8.40 -4.63
N PRO A 202 24.64 -7.95 -3.93
CA PRO A 202 25.88 -7.64 -4.59
C PRO A 202 26.32 -8.89 -5.36
N GLN A 203 26.38 -8.77 -6.69
CA GLN A 203 26.89 -9.86 -7.52
C GLN A 203 28.25 -10.28 -6.95
N PRO A 204 28.48 -11.58 -6.67
CA PRO A 204 29.80 -12.02 -6.27
C PRO A 204 30.76 -11.60 -7.39
N MET A 205 31.81 -10.82 -7.04
CA MET A 205 32.88 -10.51 -7.98
C MET A 205 33.37 -11.84 -8.57
N SER A 206 33.09 -12.06 -9.85
CA SER A 206 33.68 -13.16 -10.58
C SER A 206 35.19 -13.00 -10.46
N GLN A 207 35.84 -13.97 -9.83
CA GLN A 207 37.29 -14.05 -9.85
C GLN A 207 37.71 -14.21 -11.31
N LEU A 208 38.30 -13.15 -11.85
CA LEU A 208 39.09 -13.19 -13.08
C LEU A 208 40.18 -14.25 -12.88
N HIS A 209 40.08 -15.33 -13.64
CA HIS A 209 41.22 -16.21 -13.98
C HIS A 209 41.68 -15.86 -15.38
#